data_AF-A0A8J8C632-F1
#
_entry.id   AF-A0A8J8C632-F1
#
_cell.length_a   1.000
_cell.length_b   1.000
_cell.length_c   1.000
_cell.angle_alpha   90.00
_cell.angle_beta   90.00
_cell.angle_gamma   90.00
#
_symmetry.space_group_name_H-M   'P 1'
#
loop_
_entity.id
_entity.type
_entity.pdbx_description
1 polymer ?
#
loop_
_entity_poly.entity_id
_entity_poly.type
_entity_poly.pdbx_seq_one_letter_code
_entity_poly.pdbx_strand_id
1 'polypeptide(L)'
;MKNLVVVDYDKDTERKRIDYLIEKWSDRGKVDKIRKMAILVDVDNIDEFVNNIMSRLEGDPEEKVKVYEIKKIENPISSKKIMLKYEIFNKKEGVITFLNYLMTKLGASYEYSIDNMKKYEVYTKKGKCSISIKLYEDFQCLNPSEKENKNKLKINFEIQGYGESVDLIKNKIDNDMKLFIEGLL
;
A
#
# COMPACT_ATOMS: atom_id res chain seq x y z
N MET A 1 1.77 14.10 -23.75
CA MET A 1 2.80 13.05 -23.61
C MET A 1 2.10 11.70 -23.47
N LYS A 2 2.63 10.64 -24.10
CA LYS A 2 2.15 9.25 -23.91
C LYS A 2 3.10 8.56 -22.93
N ASN A 3 2.56 7.80 -21.97
CA ASN A 3 3.35 7.03 -21.02
C ASN A 3 3.03 5.54 -21.20
N LEU A 4 4.07 4.70 -21.18
CA LEU A 4 3.92 3.26 -21.06
C LEU A 4 3.98 2.89 -19.58
N VAL A 5 2.92 2.28 -19.05
CA VAL A 5 2.85 1.78 -17.68
C VAL A 5 2.86 0.26 -17.74
N VAL A 6 3.95 -0.35 -17.27
CA VAL A 6 4.09 -1.80 -17.13
C VAL A 6 3.78 -2.14 -15.68
N VAL A 7 2.86 -3.08 -15.45
CA VAL A 7 2.45 -3.51 -14.10
C VAL A 7 2.65 -5.02 -14.00
N ASP A 8 3.62 -5.42 -13.21
CA ASP A 8 3.79 -6.81 -12.81
C ASP A 8 2.79 -7.11 -11.69
N TYR A 9 2.04 -8.20 -11.82
CA TYR A 9 1.07 -8.66 -10.83
C TYR A 9 1.16 -10.18 -10.67
N ASP A 10 0.98 -10.67 -9.44
CA ASP A 10 1.13 -12.09 -9.13
C ASP A 10 -0.20 -12.86 -9.16
N LYS A 11 -1.33 -12.15 -9.08
CA LYS A 11 -2.66 -12.75 -8.90
C LYS A 11 -3.68 -12.18 -9.87
N ASP A 12 -4.57 -13.04 -10.38
CA ASP A 12 -5.68 -12.60 -11.26
C ASP A 12 -6.60 -11.58 -10.58
N THR A 13 -6.78 -11.69 -9.26
CA THR A 13 -7.54 -10.71 -8.47
C THR A 13 -6.92 -9.30 -8.52
N GLU A 14 -5.59 -9.20 -8.56
CA GLU A 14 -4.88 -7.92 -8.69
C GLU A 14 -5.06 -7.34 -10.10
N ARG A 15 -4.86 -8.18 -11.13
CA ARG A 15 -5.15 -7.83 -12.53
C ARG A 15 -6.55 -7.24 -12.70
N LYS A 16 -7.58 -7.90 -12.16
CA LYS A 16 -8.98 -7.43 -12.22
C LYS A 16 -9.19 -6.06 -11.58
N ARG A 17 -8.49 -5.77 -10.48
CA ARG A 17 -8.55 -4.45 -9.82
C ARG A 17 -7.89 -3.37 -10.66
N ILE A 18 -6.76 -3.69 -11.30
CA ILE A 18 -6.08 -2.77 -12.23
C ILE A 18 -6.96 -2.50 -13.45
N ASP A 19 -7.58 -3.53 -14.03
CA ASP A 19 -8.48 -3.40 -15.18
C ASP A 19 -9.66 -2.47 -14.87
N TYR A 20 -10.28 -2.61 -13.69
CA TYR A 20 -11.33 -1.70 -13.24
C TYR A 20 -10.86 -0.24 -13.15
N LEU A 21 -9.62 -0.01 -12.69
CA LEU A 21 -9.05 1.34 -12.64
C LEU A 21 -8.81 1.91 -14.05
N ILE A 22 -8.29 1.09 -14.97
CA ILE A 22 -8.09 1.48 -16.37
C ILE A 22 -9.40 1.90 -17.04
N GLU A 23 -10.47 1.13 -16.84
CA GLU A 23 -11.81 1.47 -17.37
C GLU A 23 -12.27 2.83 -16.83
N LYS A 24 -12.19 3.04 -15.51
CA LYS A 24 -12.57 4.31 -14.87
C LYS A 24 -11.77 5.52 -15.36
N TRP A 25 -10.50 5.32 -15.73
CA TRP A 25 -9.66 6.38 -16.27
C TRP A 25 -9.85 6.61 -17.77
N SER A 26 -10.32 5.60 -18.51
CA SER A 26 -10.69 5.73 -19.92
C SER A 26 -11.80 6.77 -20.15
N ASP A 27 -12.66 6.99 -19.14
CA ASP A 27 -13.69 8.04 -19.18
C ASP A 27 -13.11 9.47 -19.09
N ARG A 28 -11.87 9.62 -18.59
CA ARG A 28 -11.22 10.90 -18.28
C ARG A 28 -10.05 11.23 -19.20
N GLY A 29 -9.68 10.30 -20.08
CA GLY A 29 -8.55 10.44 -20.98
C GLY A 29 -8.37 9.23 -21.87
N LYS A 30 -7.50 9.35 -22.88
CA LYS A 30 -7.23 8.24 -23.79
C LYS A 30 -6.29 7.23 -23.16
N VAL A 31 -6.84 6.09 -22.73
CA VAL A 31 -6.08 4.95 -22.22
C VAL A 31 -6.16 3.80 -23.21
N ASP A 32 -5.06 3.56 -23.94
CA ASP A 32 -4.97 2.47 -24.91
C ASP A 32 -4.33 1.24 -24.23
N LYS A 33 -5.15 0.29 -23.75
CA LYS A 33 -4.63 -1.01 -23.29
C LYS A 33 -4.12 -1.81 -24.50
N ILE A 34 -2.81 -2.07 -24.56
CA ILE A 34 -2.20 -2.82 -25.66
C ILE A 34 -2.69 -4.28 -25.59
N ARG A 35 -3.62 -4.64 -26.48
CA ARG A 35 -4.11 -6.03 -26.66
C ARG A 35 -3.31 -6.83 -27.70
N LYS A 36 -2.29 -6.19 -28.28
CA LYS A 36 -1.39 -6.77 -29.28
C LYS A 36 -0.10 -7.26 -28.61
N MET A 37 0.83 -7.74 -29.42
CA MET A 37 2.20 -7.99 -28.97
C MET A 37 2.87 -6.66 -28.59
N ALA A 38 3.46 -6.62 -27.39
CA ALA A 38 4.33 -5.55 -26.92
C ALA A 38 5.67 -6.17 -26.54
N ILE A 39 6.76 -5.60 -27.03
CA ILE A 39 8.12 -6.10 -26.80
C ILE A 39 8.93 -4.95 -26.21
N LEU A 40 9.55 -5.19 -25.05
CA LEU A 40 10.66 -4.38 -24.54
C LEU A 40 11.95 -4.97 -25.09
N VAL A 41 12.73 -4.15 -25.79
CA VAL A 41 13.97 -4.58 -26.46
C VAL A 41 15.09 -3.62 -26.08
N ASP A 42 16.24 -4.19 -25.74
CA ASP A 42 17.49 -3.48 -25.47
C ASP A 42 18.55 -4.10 -26.39
N VAL A 43 18.82 -3.45 -27.52
CA VAL A 43 19.70 -3.92 -28.58
C VAL A 43 20.52 -2.76 -29.13
N ASP A 44 21.74 -3.03 -29.58
CA ASP A 44 22.67 -2.02 -30.09
C ASP A 44 22.15 -1.34 -31.37
N ASN A 45 21.36 -2.05 -32.19
CA ASN A 45 20.80 -1.55 -33.44
C ASN A 45 19.29 -1.82 -33.52
N ILE A 46 18.50 -0.83 -33.09
CA ILE A 46 17.04 -0.91 -33.12
C ILE A 46 16.48 -0.96 -34.55
N ASP A 47 17.12 -0.29 -35.50
CA ASP A 47 16.65 -0.21 -36.89
C ASP A 47 16.73 -1.57 -37.59
N GLU A 48 17.84 -2.30 -37.39
CA GLU A 48 17.98 -3.66 -37.90
C GLU A 48 16.95 -4.62 -37.30
N PHE A 49 16.71 -4.52 -35.99
CA PHE A 49 15.69 -5.32 -35.31
C PHE A 49 14.28 -5.04 -35.87
N VAL A 50 13.92 -3.76 -36.01
CA VAL A 50 12.62 -3.35 -36.55
C VAL A 50 12.46 -3.75 -38.01
N ASN A 51 13.50 -3.56 -38.84
CA ASN A 51 13.50 -3.97 -40.24
C ASN A 51 13.27 -5.48 -40.39
N ASN A 52 13.92 -6.28 -39.56
CA ASN A 52 13.71 -7.73 -39.52
C ASN A 52 12.28 -8.14 -39.16
N ILE A 53 11.60 -7.39 -38.29
CA ILE A 53 10.18 -7.62 -37.98
C ILE A 53 9.32 -7.22 -39.18
N MET A 54 9.50 -6.00 -39.68
CA MET A 54 8.71 -5.45 -40.79
C MET A 54 8.75 -6.34 -42.03
N SER A 55 9.93 -6.89 -42.37
CA SER A 55 10.12 -7.75 -43.54
C SER A 55 9.38 -9.10 -43.48
N ARG A 56 8.85 -9.46 -42.31
CA ARG A 56 8.16 -10.74 -42.06
C ARG A 56 6.65 -10.56 -41.85
N LEU A 57 6.15 -9.33 -41.86
CA LEU A 57 4.74 -9.04 -41.68
C LEU A 57 4.00 -9.08 -43.02
N GLU A 58 2.85 -9.75 -43.04
CA GLU A 58 1.92 -9.68 -44.17
C GLU A 58 1.17 -8.34 -44.18
N GLY A 59 0.72 -7.88 -45.35
CA GLY A 59 -0.03 -6.63 -45.51
C GLY A 59 0.87 -5.39 -45.39
N ASP A 60 0.34 -4.28 -44.87
CA ASP A 60 1.09 -3.05 -44.66
C ASP A 60 1.82 -3.06 -43.30
N PRO A 61 3.17 -3.15 -43.26
CA PRO A 61 3.93 -3.14 -42.01
C PRO A 61 3.95 -1.78 -41.33
N GLU A 62 3.84 -0.66 -42.07
CA GLU A 62 3.93 0.70 -41.53
C GLU A 62 2.72 1.02 -40.63
N GLU A 63 1.55 0.50 -40.96
CA GLU A 63 0.36 0.63 -40.12
C GLU A 63 0.39 -0.28 -38.88
N LYS A 64 1.17 -1.36 -38.95
CA LYS A 64 1.19 -2.44 -37.95
C LYS A 64 2.29 -2.27 -36.91
N VAL A 65 3.44 -1.73 -37.30
CA VAL A 65 4.60 -1.57 -36.43
C VAL A 65 4.65 -0.14 -35.89
N LYS A 66 4.69 -0.01 -34.56
CA LYS A 66 4.86 1.27 -33.87
C LYS A 66 6.03 1.14 -32.93
N VAL A 67 7.08 1.91 -33.21
CA VAL A 67 8.29 1.96 -32.39
C VAL A 67 8.17 3.18 -31.47
N TYR A 68 8.43 2.98 -30.19
CA TYR A 68 8.45 4.04 -29.19
C TYR A 68 9.77 4.00 -28.45
N GLU A 69 10.46 5.14 -28.39
CA GLU A 69 11.54 5.32 -27.42
C GLU A 69 10.91 5.51 -26.04
N ILE A 70 11.34 4.70 -25.07
CA ILE A 70 10.87 4.77 -23.70
C ILE A 70 12.05 5.09 -22.78
N LYS A 71 11.83 6.03 -21.86
CA LYS A 71 12.77 6.33 -20.79
C LYS A 71 12.13 5.91 -19.48
N LYS A 72 12.85 5.15 -18.67
CA LYS A 72 12.37 4.78 -17.34
C LYS A 72 12.23 6.07 -16.52
N ILE A 73 11.02 6.33 -16.05
CA ILE A 73 10.77 7.41 -15.09
C ILE A 73 10.83 6.75 -13.71
N GLU A 74 11.72 7.23 -12.84
CA GLU A 74 11.71 6.80 -11.45
C GLU A 74 10.36 7.14 -10.82
N ASN A 75 9.80 6.20 -10.06
CA ASN A 75 8.40 6.23 -9.64
C ASN A 75 8.08 7.56 -8.94
N PRO A 76 7.34 8.49 -9.59
CA PRO A 76 7.20 9.85 -9.07
C PRO A 76 6.26 9.90 -7.85
N ILE A 77 5.53 8.82 -7.61
CA ILE A 77 4.56 8.69 -6.53
C ILE A 77 5.20 7.82 -5.44
N SER A 78 5.61 8.45 -4.34
CA SER A 78 6.03 7.75 -3.14
C SER A 78 4.82 7.28 -2.32
N SER A 79 4.92 6.12 -1.67
CA SER A 79 3.93 5.70 -0.69
C SER A 79 3.81 6.75 0.42
N LYS A 80 2.59 7.10 0.81
CA LYS A 80 2.33 7.95 1.97
C LYS A 80 2.58 7.15 3.24
N LYS A 81 3.31 7.75 4.19
CA LYS A 81 3.62 7.17 5.51
C LYS A 81 3.14 8.10 6.61
N ILE A 82 2.31 7.60 7.53
CA ILE A 82 1.81 8.36 8.69
C ILE A 82 2.16 7.61 9.97
N MET A 83 2.59 8.37 10.99
CA MET A 83 2.84 7.87 12.34
C MET A 83 1.75 8.39 13.28
N LEU A 84 1.15 7.49 14.08
CA LEU A 84 0.30 7.85 15.22
C LEU A 84 0.97 7.37 16.49
N LYS A 85 0.96 8.20 17.53
CA LYS A 85 1.59 7.89 18.82
C LYS A 85 0.59 8.14 19.94
N TYR A 86 0.46 7.18 20.85
CA TYR A 86 -0.45 7.28 21.99
C TYR A 86 0.25 6.86 23.27
N GLU A 87 -0.13 7.48 24.38
CA GLU A 87 0.27 7.10 25.73
C GLU A 87 -0.97 6.69 26.52
N ILE A 88 -0.93 5.52 27.17
CA ILE A 88 -2.09 4.94 27.86
C ILE A 88 -1.66 4.44 29.24
N PHE A 89 -2.47 4.72 30.25
CA PHE A 89 -2.33 4.16 31.60
C PHE A 89 -3.30 3.00 31.79
N ASN A 90 -2.89 1.79 31.41
CA ASN A 90 -3.73 0.60 31.50
C ASN A 90 -2.86 -0.66 31.65
N LYS A 91 -3.51 -1.80 31.95
CA LYS A 91 -2.86 -3.12 31.93
C LYS A 91 -2.49 -3.49 30.50
N LYS A 92 -1.30 -4.04 30.32
CA LYS A 92 -0.76 -4.44 29.01
C LYS A 92 -1.69 -5.41 28.29
N GLU A 93 -2.26 -6.36 29.01
CA GLU A 93 -3.17 -7.38 28.47
C GLU A 93 -4.45 -6.75 27.89
N GLY A 94 -4.99 -5.73 28.57
CA GLY A 94 -6.15 -4.97 28.11
C GLY A 94 -5.87 -4.22 26.82
N VAL A 95 -4.71 -3.55 26.75
CA VAL A 95 -4.27 -2.86 25.53
C VAL A 95 -4.04 -3.83 24.38
N ILE A 96 -3.39 -4.98 24.62
CA ILE A 96 -3.17 -6.00 23.58
C ILE A 96 -4.51 -6.53 23.06
N THR A 97 -5.46 -6.80 23.96
CA THR A 97 -6.80 -7.29 23.59
C THR A 97 -7.52 -6.27 22.72
N PHE A 98 -7.47 -4.99 23.09
CA PHE A 98 -8.04 -3.91 22.29
C PHE A 98 -7.37 -3.78 20.92
N LEU A 99 -6.03 -3.85 20.85
CA LEU A 99 -5.32 -3.77 19.56
C LEU A 99 -5.69 -4.93 18.62
N ASN A 100 -5.86 -6.15 19.16
CA ASN A 100 -6.32 -7.29 18.38
C ASN A 100 -7.76 -7.08 17.87
N TYR A 101 -8.65 -6.56 18.72
CA TYR A 101 -10.01 -6.17 18.32
C TYR A 101 -9.98 -5.11 17.20
N LEU A 102 -9.17 -4.06 17.36
CA LEU A 102 -9.02 -2.99 16.37
C LEU A 102 -8.57 -3.55 15.02
N MET A 103 -7.57 -4.43 14.99
CA MET A 103 -7.10 -5.06 13.75
C MET A 103 -8.19 -5.92 13.09
N THR A 104 -8.94 -6.66 13.90
CA THR A 104 -10.06 -7.48 13.43
C THR A 104 -11.16 -6.61 12.82
N LYS A 105 -11.55 -5.53 13.51
CA LYS A 105 -12.54 -4.56 13.04
C LYS A 105 -12.13 -3.87 11.75
N LEU A 106 -10.83 -3.64 11.55
CA LEU A 106 -10.29 -3.08 10.30
C LEU A 106 -10.22 -4.09 9.15
N GLY A 107 -10.46 -5.37 9.41
CA GLY A 107 -10.22 -6.44 8.42
C GLY A 107 -8.75 -6.61 8.09
N ALA A 108 -7.87 -6.35 9.06
CA ALA A 108 -6.43 -6.43 8.89
C ALA A 108 -5.96 -7.88 8.94
N SER A 109 -5.20 -8.29 7.93
CA SER A 109 -4.56 -9.60 7.85
C SER A 109 -3.17 -9.51 8.47
N TYR A 110 -2.88 -10.37 9.44
CA TYR A 110 -1.55 -10.45 10.04
C TYR A 110 -0.53 -10.95 9.01
N GLU A 111 0.61 -10.24 8.88
CA GLU A 111 1.72 -10.70 8.04
C GLU A 111 2.79 -11.40 8.88
N TYR A 112 3.40 -10.65 9.80
CA TYR A 112 4.50 -11.12 10.64
C TYR A 112 4.70 -10.23 11.86
N SER A 113 5.56 -10.68 12.76
CA SER A 113 6.05 -9.90 13.90
C SER A 113 7.58 -9.98 13.96
N ILE A 114 8.23 -8.84 14.18
CA ILE A 114 9.67 -8.74 14.44
C ILE A 114 9.82 -7.96 15.75
N ASP A 115 10.45 -8.56 16.74
CA ASP A 115 10.59 -8.02 18.10
C ASP A 115 9.23 -7.56 18.68
N ASN A 116 9.12 -6.28 19.07
CA ASN A 116 7.90 -5.66 19.60
C ASN A 116 7.03 -5.02 18.50
N MET A 117 7.29 -5.32 17.22
CA MET A 117 6.56 -4.78 16.06
C MET A 117 5.70 -5.87 15.43
N LYS A 118 4.38 -5.65 15.38
CA LYS A 118 3.46 -6.48 14.60
C LYS A 118 3.08 -5.77 13.31
N LYS A 119 3.13 -6.46 12.19
CA LYS A 119 2.76 -5.92 10.89
C LYS A 119 1.51 -6.61 10.34
N TYR A 120 0.64 -5.79 9.77
CA TYR A 120 -0.63 -6.18 9.20
C TYR A 120 -0.82 -5.53 7.83
N GLU A 121 -1.64 -6.15 7.02
CA GLU A 121 -2.05 -5.68 5.71
C GLU A 121 -3.58 -5.48 5.67
N VAL A 122 -4.02 -4.33 5.17
CA VAL A 122 -5.44 -4.00 5.05
C VAL A 122 -5.78 -3.67 3.61
N TYR A 123 -6.82 -4.31 3.09
CA TYR A 123 -7.41 -4.00 1.81
C TYR A 123 -8.70 -3.22 2.03
N THR A 124 -8.72 -1.98 1.55
CA THR A 124 -9.91 -1.13 1.59
C THR A 124 -10.46 -0.92 0.18
N LYS A 125 -11.69 -0.42 0.08
CA LYS A 125 -12.24 0.08 -1.19
C LYS A 125 -11.41 1.23 -1.80
N LYS A 126 -10.56 1.88 -1.01
CA LYS A 126 -9.71 3.01 -1.40
C LYS A 126 -8.26 2.63 -1.69
N GLY A 127 -7.93 1.34 -1.62
CA GLY A 127 -6.59 0.82 -1.86
C GLY A 127 -6.06 -0.02 -0.69
N LYS A 128 -4.82 -0.46 -0.86
CA LYS A 128 -4.07 -1.29 0.08
C LYS A 128 -3.20 -0.42 0.98
N CYS A 129 -3.01 -0.85 2.22
CA CYS A 129 -2.05 -0.24 3.14
C CYS A 129 -1.52 -1.28 4.13
N SER A 130 -0.33 -1.02 4.66
CA SER A 130 0.26 -1.77 5.76
C SER A 130 0.13 -0.97 7.05
N ILE A 131 -0.10 -1.68 8.16
CA ILE A 131 -0.12 -1.13 9.51
C ILE A 131 0.95 -1.86 10.30
N SER A 132 1.87 -1.12 10.89
CA SER A 132 2.81 -1.67 11.86
C SER A 132 2.55 -1.07 13.23
N ILE A 133 2.51 -1.91 14.26
CA ILE A 133 2.20 -1.53 15.63
C ILE A 133 3.39 -1.86 16.50
N LYS A 134 3.92 -0.87 17.23
CA LYS A 134 4.92 -1.07 18.27
C LYS A 134 4.34 -0.68 19.63
N LEU A 135 4.44 -1.58 20.60
CA LEU A 135 4.00 -1.36 21.98
C LEU A 135 5.23 -1.36 22.89
N TYR A 136 5.35 -0.33 23.73
CA TYR A 136 6.43 -0.17 24.69
C TYR A 136 5.86 0.05 26.09
N GLU A 137 6.58 -0.44 27.09
CA GLU A 137 6.33 -0.16 28.50
C GLU A 137 7.33 0.90 28.98
N ASP A 138 6.81 1.99 29.52
CA ASP A 138 7.61 3.03 30.16
C ASP A 138 7.54 2.84 31.67
N PHE A 139 8.61 2.27 32.23
CA PHE A 139 8.72 1.96 33.65
C PHE A 139 9.19 3.15 34.51
N GLN A 140 9.37 4.36 33.95
CA GLN A 140 10.05 5.47 34.64
C GLN A 140 9.16 6.41 35.48
N CYS A 141 7.85 6.21 35.59
CA CYS A 141 6.99 7.13 36.35
C CYS A 141 6.03 6.38 37.29
N LEU A 142 6.54 5.75 38.35
CA LEU A 142 5.68 5.32 39.46
C LEU A 142 6.37 5.62 40.79
N ASN A 143 5.79 6.55 41.55
CA ASN A 143 6.08 6.67 42.97
C ASN A 143 5.68 5.33 43.66
N PRO A 144 6.41 4.87 44.69
CA PRO A 144 6.15 3.57 45.33
C PRO A 144 4.72 3.38 45.87
N SER A 145 4.00 4.49 46.10
CA SER A 145 2.64 4.57 46.61
C SER A 145 1.53 4.40 45.57
N GLU A 146 1.84 4.39 44.26
CA GLU A 146 0.86 4.18 43.17
C GLU A 146 1.03 2.81 42.49
N LYS A 147 1.68 1.86 43.17
CA LYS A 147 1.94 0.48 42.71
C LYS A 147 0.70 -0.41 42.57
N GLU A 148 -0.49 0.16 42.48
CA GLU A 148 -1.70 -0.60 42.13
C GLU A 148 -2.02 -0.43 40.64
N ASN A 149 -1.42 -1.31 39.84
CA ASN A 149 -2.01 -1.93 38.64
C ASN A 149 -2.03 -1.19 37.28
N LYS A 150 -1.32 -0.07 37.06
CA LYS A 150 -1.26 0.57 35.73
C LYS A 150 0.16 0.97 35.31
N ASN A 151 0.64 0.42 34.19
CA ASN A 151 1.88 0.83 33.54
C ASN A 151 1.58 1.95 32.54
N LYS A 152 2.52 2.89 32.35
CA LYS A 152 2.48 3.82 31.22
C LYS A 152 2.91 3.06 29.96
N LEU A 153 1.97 2.89 29.03
CA LEU A 153 2.17 2.19 27.77
C LEU A 153 2.27 3.20 26.63
N LYS A 154 3.25 3.03 25.74
CA LYS A 154 3.39 3.82 24.51
C LYS A 154 3.07 2.95 23.31
N ILE A 155 2.18 3.42 22.45
CA ILE A 155 1.76 2.71 21.23
C ILE A 155 2.09 3.58 20.03
N ASN A 156 2.89 3.04 19.12
CA ASN A 156 3.21 3.68 17.84
C ASN A 156 2.59 2.87 16.71
N PHE A 157 1.73 3.52 15.93
CA PHE A 157 1.26 2.99 14.66
C PHE A 157 2.05 3.64 13.53
N GLU A 158 2.47 2.82 12.58
CA GLU A 158 3.00 3.24 11.29
C GLU A 158 2.07 2.74 10.20
N ILE A 159 1.49 3.65 9.42
CA ILE A 159 0.55 3.32 8.34
C ILE A 159 1.19 3.75 7.03
N GLN A 160 1.38 2.81 6.11
CA GLN A 160 2.03 3.06 4.83
C GLN A 160 1.24 2.47 3.67
N GLY A 161 1.05 3.26 2.60
CA GLY A 161 0.32 2.82 1.40
C GLY A 161 0.22 3.89 0.34
N TYR A 162 -0.59 3.65 -0.69
CA TYR A 162 -0.83 4.59 -1.78
C TYR A 162 -2.27 5.08 -1.78
N GLY A 163 -2.47 6.33 -2.20
CA GLY A 163 -3.79 6.93 -2.31
C GLY A 163 -4.46 7.20 -0.95
N GLU A 164 -5.79 7.21 -0.95
CA GLU A 164 -6.63 7.60 0.20
C GLU A 164 -6.73 6.53 1.29
N SER A 165 -6.22 5.31 1.05
CA SER A 165 -6.30 4.20 2.02
C SER A 165 -5.61 4.55 3.35
N VAL A 166 -4.48 5.27 3.28
CA VAL A 166 -3.68 5.66 4.44
C VAL A 166 -4.45 6.60 5.36
N ASP A 167 -5.09 7.64 4.83
CA ASP A 167 -5.88 8.59 5.62
C ASP A 167 -7.14 7.94 6.20
N LEU A 168 -7.81 7.08 5.42
CA LEU A 168 -8.97 6.34 5.88
C LEU A 168 -8.64 5.47 7.10
N ILE A 169 -7.56 4.70 7.02
CA ILE A 169 -7.13 3.83 8.13
C ILE A 169 -6.62 4.66 9.31
N LYS A 170 -5.85 5.72 9.06
CA LYS A 170 -5.41 6.64 10.11
C LYS A 170 -6.59 7.19 10.91
N ASN A 171 -7.63 7.69 10.23
CA ASN A 171 -8.80 8.27 10.90
C ASN A 171 -9.59 7.22 11.69
N LYS A 172 -9.71 5.98 11.18
CA LYS A 172 -10.36 4.90 11.92
C LYS A 172 -9.59 4.52 13.20
N ILE A 173 -8.26 4.37 13.10
CA ILE A 173 -7.41 4.08 14.24
C ILE A 173 -7.48 5.23 15.25
N ASP A 174 -7.33 6.48 14.82
CA ASP A 174 -7.38 7.64 15.71
C ASP A 174 -8.70 7.77 16.46
N ASN A 175 -9.83 7.54 15.78
CA ASN A 175 -11.14 7.56 16.42
C ASN A 175 -11.29 6.45 17.48
N ASP A 176 -10.97 5.19 17.13
CA ASP A 176 -11.11 4.08 18.07
C ASP A 176 -10.13 4.18 19.25
N MET A 177 -8.90 4.66 19.00
CA MET A 177 -7.91 4.91 20.05
C MET A 177 -8.37 5.98 21.03
N LYS A 178 -8.95 7.08 20.54
CA LYS A 178 -9.52 8.14 21.40
C LYS A 178 -10.63 7.60 22.29
N LEU A 179 -11.58 6.88 21.72
CA LEU A 179 -12.68 6.27 22.47
C LEU A 179 -12.17 5.28 23.54
N PHE A 180 -11.14 4.49 23.21
CA PHE A 180 -10.52 3.58 24.16
C PHE A 180 -9.79 4.31 25.30
N ILE A 181 -9.08 5.40 25.01
CA ILE A 181 -8.39 6.22 26.02
C ILE A 181 -9.39 6.93 26.94
N GLU A 182 -10.51 7.39 26.40
CA GLU A 182 -11.61 8.03 27.15
C GLU A 182 -12.45 7.02 27.97
N GLY A 183 -12.21 5.71 27.83
CA GLY A 183 -12.94 4.67 28.54
C GLY A 183 -14.37 4.44 28.02
N LEU A 184 -14.62 4.80 26.76
CA LEU A 184 -15.93 4.67 26.10
C LEU A 184 -16.08 3.35 25.30
N LEU A 185 -15.09 2.45 25.38
CA LEU A 185 -15.03 1.14 24.71
C LEU A 185 -14.63 0.03 25.68
#